data_AF-A0AAD1YER2-F1
#
_entry.id   AF-A0AAD1YER2-F1
#
_cell.length_a   1.000
_cell.length_b   1.000
_cell.length_c   1.000
_cell.angle_alpha   90.00
_cell.angle_beta   90.00
_cell.angle_gamma   90.00
#
_symmetry.space_group_name_H-M   'P 1'
#
loop_
_entity.id
_entity.type
_entity.pdbx_description
1 polymer ?
#
loop_
_entity_poly.entity_id
_entity_poly.type
_entity_poly.pdbx_seq_one_letter_code
_entity_poly.pdbx_strand_id
1 'polypeptide(L)' 'MALYKILKNRINAELKKEENEREFTEISSTLDIFLAGGKITVEQYTELSELIAE' A
#
# COMPACT_ATOMS: atom_id res chain seq x y z
N MET A 1 -2.58 1.29 14.17
CA MET A 1 -3.69 2.03 13.52
C MET A 1 -4.47 1.10 12.61
N ALA A 2 -5.79 1.27 12.50
CA ALA A 2 -6.63 0.44 11.63
C ALA A 2 -6.33 0.63 10.14
N LEU A 3 -6.01 1.85 9.71
CA LEU A 3 -5.77 2.20 8.30
C LEU A 3 -4.54 1.51 7.71
N TYR A 4 -3.38 1.60 8.39
CA TYR A 4 -2.17 0.88 8.00
C TYR A 4 -2.42 -0.61 7.80
N LYS A 5 -3.16 -1.25 8.73
CA LYS A 5 -3.49 -2.68 8.64
C LYS A 5 -4.38 -2.99 7.43
N ILE A 6 -5.34 -2.12 7.11
CA ILE A 6 -6.20 -2.26 5.92
C ILE A 6 -5.35 -2.17 4.64
N LEU A 7 -4.48 -1.16 4.53
CA LEU A 7 -3.61 -0.98 3.37
C LEU A 7 -2.67 -2.18 3.19
N LYS A 8 -2.02 -2.62 4.27
CA LYS A 8 -1.15 -3.81 4.26
C LYS A 8 -1.90 -5.06 3.81
N ASN A 9 -3.13 -5.26 4.28
CA ASN A 9 -3.96 -6.39 3.86
C ASN A 9 -4.32 -6.33 2.37
N ARG A 10 -4.57 -5.13 1.81
CA ARG A 10 -4.83 -4.97 0.37
C ARG A 10 -3.60 -5.29 -0.46
N ILE A 11 -2.43 -4.78 -0.07
CA ILE A 11 -1.15 -5.11 -0.73
C ILE A 11 -0.91 -6.62 -0.70
N ASN A 12 -1.07 -7.25 0.47
CA ASN A 12 -0.91 -8.69 0.61
C ASN A 12 -1.94 -9.52 -0.18
N ALA A 13 -3.12 -8.96 -0.49
CA ALA A 13 -4.11 -9.62 -1.33
C ALA A 13 -3.70 -9.58 -2.81
N GLU A 14 -3.14 -8.45 -3.27
CA GLU A 14 -2.56 -8.33 -4.61
C GLU A 14 -1.33 -9.22 -4.78
N LEU A 15 -0.42 -9.26 -3.81
CA LEU A 15 0.78 -10.11 -3.85
C LEU A 15 0.47 -11.62 -3.96
N LYS A 16 -0.74 -12.05 -3.60
CA LYS A 16 -1.20 -13.44 -3.75
C LYS A 16 -1.67 -13.79 -5.16
N LYS A 17 -1.88 -12.80 -6.02
CA LYS A 17 -2.20 -13.00 -7.44
C LYS A 17 -0.94 -13.31 -8.24
N GLU A 18 -1.13 -13.85 -9.44
CA GLU A 18 -0.05 -13.99 -10.40
C GLU A 18 0.53 -12.61 -10.76
N GLU A 19 1.83 -12.53 -11.06
CA GLU A 19 2.55 -11.26 -11.26
C GLU A 19 1.89 -10.36 -12.32
N ASN A 20 1.41 -10.96 -13.40
CA ASN A 20 0.69 -10.30 -14.50
C ASN A 20 -0.73 -9.85 -14.15
N GLU A 21 -1.27 -10.25 -12.99
CA GLU A 21 -2.59 -9.89 -12.50
C GLU A 21 -2.53 -8.91 -11.30
N ARG A 22 -1.34 -8.58 -10.82
CA ARG A 22 -1.14 -7.64 -9.72
C ARG A 22 -1.45 -6.22 -10.17
N GLU A 23 -2.32 -5.53 -9.43
CA GLU A 23 -2.61 -4.11 -9.69
C GLU A 23 -2.29 -3.25 -8.47
N PHE A 24 -1.14 -2.57 -8.51
CA PHE A 24 -0.70 -1.68 -7.43
C PHE A 24 -0.93 -0.19 -7.70
N THR A 25 -1.37 0.20 -8.90
CA THR A 25 -1.54 1.62 -9.29
C THR A 25 -2.50 2.37 -8.37
N GLU A 26 -3.67 1.78 -8.10
CA GLU A 26 -4.66 2.38 -7.20
C GLU A 26 -4.18 2.39 -5.75
N ILE A 27 -3.46 1.35 -5.32
CA ILE A 27 -2.91 1.25 -3.98
C ILE A 27 -1.86 2.34 -3.78
N SER A 28 -0.92 2.50 -4.71
CA SER A 28 0.12 3.53 -4.68
C SER A 28 -0.50 4.93 -4.62
N SER A 29 -1.49 5.20 -5.47
CA SER A 29 -2.24 6.47 -5.45
C SER A 29 -2.92 6.71 -4.09
N THR A 30 -3.46 5.67 -3.47
CA THR A 30 -4.07 5.76 -2.13
C THR A 30 -3.02 6.08 -1.05
N LEU A 31 -1.83 5.47 -1.13
CA LEU A 31 -0.74 5.73 -0.20
C LEU A 31 -0.30 7.21 -0.29
N ASP A 32 -0.14 7.74 -1.49
CA ASP A 32 0.23 9.16 -1.71
C ASP A 32 -0.80 10.12 -1.12
N ILE A 33 -2.08 9.89 -1.39
CA ILE A 33 -3.18 10.72 -0.85
C ILE A 33 -3.19 10.67 0.68
N PHE A 34 -2.96 9.50 1.26
CA PHE A 34 -2.99 9.34 2.71
C PHE A 34 -1.76 9.93 3.40
N LEU A 35 -0.59 9.87 2.76
CA LEU A 35 0.60 10.56 3.25
C LEU A 35 0.39 12.08 3.19
N ALA A 36 -0.05 12.62 2.05
CA ALA A 36 -0.34 14.04 1.89
C ALA A 36 -1.41 14.54 2.87
N GLY A 37 -2.41 13.70 3.17
CA GLY A 37 -3.47 13.98 4.14
C GLY A 37 -3.10 13.73 5.60
N GLY A 38 -1.85 13.34 5.91
CA GLY A 38 -1.39 13.04 7.27
C GLY A 38 -2.11 11.86 7.94
N LYS A 39 -2.68 10.94 7.15
CA LYS A 39 -3.42 9.77 7.63
C LYS A 39 -2.51 8.59 7.95
N ILE A 40 -1.33 8.56 7.34
CA ILE A 40 -0.24 7.63 7.63
C ILE A 40 1.06 8.42 7.80
N THR A 41 2.02 7.86 8.53
CA THR A 41 3.34 8.48 8.69
C THR A 41 4.23 8.18 7.48
N VAL A 42 5.37 8.88 7.38
CA VAL A 42 6.38 8.61 6.35
C VAL A 42 6.94 7.19 6.48
N GLU A 43 7.16 6.71 7.71
CA GLU A 43 7.63 5.35 7.96
C GLU A 43 6.60 4.32 7.47
N GLN A 44 5.32 4.53 7.77
CA GLN A 44 4.24 3.66 7.30
C GLN A 44 4.11 3.65 5.78
N TYR A 45 4.24 4.82 5.14
CA TYR A 45 4.25 4.92 3.68
C TYR A 45 5.43 4.15 3.08
N THR A 46 6.62 4.31 3.66
CA THR A 46 7.85 3.65 3.19
C THR A 46 7.71 2.13 3.29
N GLU A 47 7.32 1.61 4.46
CA GLU A 47 7.09 0.17 4.66
C GLU A 47 6.06 -0.41 3.67
N LEU A 48 4.97 0.32 3.40
CA LEU A 48 3.92 -0.16 2.49
C LEU A 48 4.38 -0.07 1.02
N SER A 49 5.21 0.91 0.67
CA SER A 49 5.74 1.08 -0.68
C SER A 49 6.81 0.04 -1.01
N GLU A 50 7.64 -0.34 -0.04
CA GLU A 50 8.62 -1.43 -0.18
C GLU A 50 7.94 -2.76 -0.51
N LEU A 51 6.78 -3.05 0.09
CA LEU A 51 5.98 -4.25 -0.22
C LEU A 51 5.39 -4.27 -1.63
N ILE A 52 5.29 -3.12 -2.29
CA ILE A 52 4.76 -2.99 -3.66
C ILE A 52 5.88 -3.12 -4.71
N ALA A 53 7.11 -2.76 -4.34
CA ALA A 53 8.26 -2.77 -5.23
C ALA A 53 8.94 -4.15 -5.37
N GLU A 54 8.52 -5.15 -4.57
CA GLU A 54 8.89 -6.58 -4.68
C GLU A 54 8.06 -7.34 -5.72
#